data_AF-A0A0V1Q353-F1
#
_entry.id   AF-A0A0V1Q353-F1
#
_cell.length_a   1.000
_cell.length_b   1.000
_cell.length_c   1.000
_cell.angle_alpha   90.00
_cell.angle_beta   90.00
_cell.angle_gamma   90.00
#
_symmetry.space_group_name_H-M   'P 1'
#
loop_
_entity.id
_entity.type
_entity.pdbx_description
1 polymer ?
#
loop_
_entity_poly.entity_id
_entity_poly.type
_entity_poly.pdbx_seq_one_letter_code
_entity_poly.pdbx_strand_id
1 'polypeptide(L)'
;MLMLRNIGIYNRLIKTIGRSVRFNSTGGSSLNWVEYLNLKKQNNRLNVASSVFTSLGGAFITLTYLGNIEIQVDKPIMGLDPFMVMGGAVILGGGVGYLFGPFIGTALFSLKNKAAMNQFKIKDQIFLQKIRQHRVDPSSQSFSNPVPDYYGERIYSLKDYKQWLRDCNAFRRKAKEFL
;
A
#
# COMPACT_ATOMS: atom_id res chain seq x y z
N MET A 1 27.23 -54.24 -29.57
CA MET A 1 26.04 -53.52 -29.05
C MET A 1 26.46 -52.73 -27.82
N LEU A 2 26.81 -51.45 -28.00
CA LEU A 2 27.02 -50.48 -26.91
C LEU A 2 26.72 -49.08 -27.48
N MET A 3 25.47 -48.66 -27.31
CA MET A 3 25.01 -47.31 -27.63
C MET A 3 25.38 -46.39 -26.46
N LEU A 4 26.37 -45.52 -26.63
CA LEU A 4 26.60 -44.40 -25.70
C LEU A 4 25.73 -43.23 -26.15
N ARG A 5 24.63 -43.03 -25.42
CA ARG A 5 23.70 -41.90 -25.56
C ARG A 5 24.38 -40.60 -25.13
N ASN A 6 24.46 -39.66 -26.06
CA ASN A 6 24.78 -38.26 -25.85
C ASN A 6 23.71 -37.61 -24.94
N ILE A 7 24.07 -37.15 -23.73
CA ILE A 7 23.20 -36.33 -22.88
C ILE A 7 23.69 -34.88 -22.97
N GLY A 8 23.10 -34.13 -23.90
CA GLY A 8 23.26 -32.68 -23.98
C GLY A 8 22.22 -31.97 -23.11
N ILE A 9 22.51 -31.77 -21.83
CA ILE A 9 21.66 -30.95 -20.93
C ILE A 9 22.52 -30.20 -19.91
N TYR A 10 23.36 -29.23 -20.32
CA TYR A 10 24.03 -28.34 -19.35
C TYR A 10 24.14 -26.86 -19.73
N ASN A 11 23.47 -26.38 -20.79
CA ASN A 11 23.62 -24.99 -21.23
C ASN A 11 22.42 -24.06 -20.95
N ARG A 12 21.66 -24.31 -19.89
CA ARG A 12 20.47 -23.49 -19.54
C ARG A 12 20.51 -22.84 -18.15
N LEU A 13 21.68 -22.52 -17.61
CA LEU A 13 21.77 -21.96 -16.25
C LEU A 13 22.55 -20.66 -16.04
N ILE A 14 23.03 -19.98 -17.10
CA ILE A 14 23.74 -18.70 -16.92
C ILE A 14 23.23 -17.67 -17.94
N LYS A 15 22.01 -17.14 -17.73
CA LYS A 15 21.58 -15.95 -18.46
C LYS A 15 20.51 -15.11 -17.77
N THR A 16 20.66 -14.81 -16.47
CA THR A 16 19.75 -13.86 -15.82
C THR A 16 20.34 -13.09 -14.63
N ILE A 17 21.52 -12.47 -14.79
CA ILE A 17 22.00 -11.43 -13.84
C ILE A 17 22.44 -10.18 -14.61
N GLY A 18 21.70 -9.83 -15.67
CA GLY A 18 21.75 -8.51 -16.26
C GLY A 18 20.49 -7.75 -15.83
N ARG A 19 20.55 -7.01 -14.71
CA ARG A 19 19.55 -5.94 -14.49
C ARG A 19 19.74 -4.96 -15.64
N SER A 20 18.86 -5.01 -16.64
CA SER A 20 18.84 -4.00 -17.68
C SER A 20 18.53 -2.66 -17.02
N VAL A 21 19.55 -1.83 -16.80
CA VAL A 21 19.36 -0.43 -16.42
C VAL A 21 18.77 0.23 -17.65
N ARG A 22 17.45 0.38 -17.67
CA ARG A 22 16.77 1.13 -18.73
C ARG A 22 17.04 2.60 -18.46
N PHE A 23 17.85 3.21 -19.31
CA PHE A 23 17.99 4.65 -19.33
C PHE A 23 16.65 5.24 -19.74
N ASN A 24 16.10 6.02 -18.83
CA ASN A 24 14.85 6.70 -19.02
C ASN A 24 15.17 8.03 -19.73
N SER A 25 14.61 8.26 -20.92
CA SER A 25 14.91 9.45 -21.71
C SER A 25 14.51 10.71 -20.94
N THR A 26 15.49 11.48 -20.48
CA THR A 26 15.33 12.83 -19.93
C THR A 26 15.07 13.82 -21.07
N GLY A 27 13.92 13.68 -21.73
CA GLY A 27 13.32 14.76 -22.50
C GLY A 27 12.55 15.66 -21.53
N GLY A 28 12.80 16.97 -21.57
CA GLY A 28 12.37 17.94 -20.56
C GLY A 28 10.93 17.81 -20.05
N SER A 29 10.80 18.11 -18.75
CA SER A 29 9.57 18.61 -18.10
C SER A 29 8.38 17.67 -17.89
N SER A 30 8.50 16.35 -18.04
CA SER A 30 7.43 15.42 -17.61
C SER A 30 7.95 14.20 -16.87
N LEU A 31 7.35 13.94 -15.70
CA LEU A 31 7.69 12.86 -14.78
C LEU A 31 7.37 11.50 -15.42
N ASN A 32 8.28 10.50 -15.42
CA ASN A 32 8.03 9.21 -16.08
C ASN A 32 7.10 8.28 -15.27
N TRP A 33 6.46 7.28 -15.91
CA TRP A 33 5.51 6.37 -15.25
C TRP A 33 6.17 5.53 -14.17
N VAL A 34 7.41 5.09 -14.40
CA VAL A 34 8.16 4.31 -13.39
C VAL A 34 8.47 5.18 -12.17
N GLU A 35 8.91 6.42 -12.39
CA GLU A 35 9.18 7.40 -11.33
C GLU A 35 7.90 7.75 -10.56
N TYR A 36 6.79 8.00 -11.27
CA TYR A 36 5.49 8.28 -10.66
C TYR A 36 5.04 7.15 -9.74
N LEU A 37 5.10 5.90 -10.21
CA LEU A 37 4.68 4.75 -9.43
C LEU A 37 5.59 4.53 -8.20
N ASN A 38 6.88 4.83 -8.33
CA ASN A 38 7.81 4.84 -7.21
C ASN A 38 7.48 5.93 -6.18
N LEU A 39 7.13 7.15 -6.63
CA LEU A 39 6.70 8.24 -5.75
C LEU A 39 5.37 7.92 -5.06
N LYS A 40 4.39 7.34 -5.77
CA LYS A 40 3.13 6.86 -5.19
C LYS A 40 3.39 5.82 -4.11
N LYS A 41 4.30 4.87 -4.36
CA LYS A 41 4.73 3.86 -3.38
C LYS A 41 5.40 4.51 -2.17
N GLN A 42 6.26 5.50 -2.39
CA GLN A 42 6.92 6.24 -1.33
C GLN A 42 5.91 7.01 -0.47
N ASN A 43 4.95 7.71 -1.09
CA ASN A 43 3.87 8.43 -0.40
C ASN A 43 3.09 7.49 0.53
N ASN A 44 2.64 6.34 0.01
CA ASN A 44 1.92 5.35 0.81
C ASN A 44 2.77 4.82 1.99
N ARG A 45 4.05 4.55 1.76
CA ARG A 45 4.96 4.08 2.82
C ARG A 45 5.18 5.12 3.90
N LEU A 46 5.31 6.39 3.53
CA LEU A 46 5.45 7.47 4.51
C LEU A 46 4.17 7.64 5.32
N ASN A 47 2.99 7.58 4.69
CA ASN A 47 1.73 7.65 5.41
C ASN A 47 1.56 6.49 6.41
N VAL A 48 1.85 5.25 6.00
CA VAL A 48 1.78 4.10 6.90
C VAL A 48 2.82 4.21 8.02
N ALA A 49 4.06 4.58 7.69
CA ALA A 49 5.12 4.72 8.69
C ALA A 49 4.81 5.82 9.72
N SER A 50 4.31 6.97 9.28
CA SER A 50 3.86 8.05 10.16
C SER A 50 2.67 7.61 11.02
N SER A 51 1.74 6.82 10.49
CA SER A 51 0.61 6.27 11.27
C SER A 51 1.07 5.33 12.37
N VAL A 52 2.02 4.44 12.08
CA VAL A 52 2.61 3.57 13.11
C VAL A 52 3.36 4.41 14.15
N PHE A 53 4.17 5.37 13.73
CA PHE A 53 4.94 6.21 14.63
C PHE A 53 4.06 7.06 15.55
N THR A 54 3.05 7.75 15.00
CA THR A 54 2.12 8.56 15.80
C THR A 54 1.21 7.69 16.66
N SER A 55 0.89 6.45 16.25
CA SER A 55 0.20 5.48 17.11
C SER A 55 1.03 5.14 18.35
N LEU A 56 2.31 4.82 18.17
CA LEU A 56 3.21 4.57 19.31
C LEU A 56 3.34 5.82 20.20
N GLY A 57 3.45 7.01 19.60
CA GLY A 57 3.46 8.27 20.33
C GLY A 57 2.19 8.52 21.13
N GLY A 58 1.01 8.29 20.55
CA GLY A 58 -0.29 8.45 21.22
C GLY A 58 -0.48 7.47 22.36
N ALA A 59 -0.10 6.20 22.15
CA ALA A 59 -0.10 5.19 23.21
C ALA A 59 0.86 5.58 24.35
N PHE A 60 2.07 6.05 24.01
CA PHE A 60 3.06 6.48 24.99
C PHE A 60 2.59 7.69 25.81
N ILE A 61 2.05 8.72 25.17
CA ILE A 61 1.48 9.90 25.86
C ILE A 61 0.33 9.48 26.78
N THR A 62 -0.52 8.56 26.34
CA THR A 62 -1.63 8.07 27.16
C THR A 62 -1.13 7.26 28.35
N LEU A 63 -0.13 6.40 28.14
CA LEU A 63 0.49 5.62 29.20
C LEU A 63 1.16 6.50 30.24
N THR A 64 1.93 7.52 29.83
CA THR A 64 2.56 8.45 30.77
C THR A 64 1.53 9.26 31.54
N TYR A 65 0.45 9.69 30.88
CA TYR A 65 -0.66 10.37 31.55
C TYR A 65 -1.33 9.48 32.60
N LEU A 66 -1.70 8.24 32.24
CA LEU A 66 -2.33 7.28 33.16
C LEU A 66 -1.40 6.86 34.30
N GLY A 67 -0.09 6.79 34.07
CA GLY A 67 0.89 6.48 35.11
C GLY A 67 0.98 7.52 36.23
N ASN A 68 0.42 8.72 36.04
CA ASN A 68 0.31 9.75 37.08
C ASN A 68 -1.04 9.71 37.82
N ILE A 69 -1.97 8.84 37.42
CA ILE A 69 -3.27 8.69 38.08
C ILE A 69 -3.17 7.61 39.15
N GLU A 70 -3.56 7.95 40.37
CA GLU A 70 -3.69 6.97 41.45
C GLU A 70 -4.92 6.10 41.25
N ILE A 71 -4.76 4.79 41.35
CA ILE A 71 -5.81 3.81 41.06
C ILE A 71 -6.11 2.98 42.30
N GLN A 72 -7.38 2.91 42.66
CA GLN A 72 -7.91 2.00 43.68
C GLN A 72 -8.18 0.64 43.03
N VAL A 73 -7.26 -0.30 43.21
CA VAL A 73 -7.31 -1.66 42.59
C VAL A 73 -8.51 -2.46 43.09
N ASP A 74 -9.02 -2.11 44.26
CA ASP A 74 -10.14 -2.69 44.98
C ASP A 74 -11.52 -2.31 44.41
N LYS A 75 -11.61 -1.29 43.54
CA LYS A 75 -12.88 -0.82 42.97
C LYS A 75 -12.92 -0.99 41.45
N PRO A 76 -13.94 -1.69 40.91
CA PRO A 76 -14.09 -1.81 39.47
C PRO A 76 -14.45 -0.46 38.84
N ILE A 77 -13.91 -0.19 37.65
CA ILE A 77 -14.24 0.99 36.84
C ILE A 77 -15.25 0.55 35.79
N MET A 78 -16.48 1.07 35.86
CA MET A 78 -17.58 0.69 34.95
C MET A 78 -17.87 -0.82 34.91
N GLY A 79 -17.65 -1.53 36.03
CA GLY A 79 -17.83 -2.99 36.11
C GLY A 79 -16.67 -3.81 35.53
N LEU A 80 -15.60 -3.16 35.08
CA LEU A 80 -14.37 -3.79 34.58
C LEU A 80 -13.22 -3.62 35.58
N ASP A 81 -12.25 -4.53 35.51
CA ASP A 81 -10.99 -4.43 36.24
C ASP A 81 -10.24 -3.15 35.82
N PRO A 82 -9.76 -2.31 36.76
CA PRO A 82 -8.96 -1.13 36.47
C PRO A 82 -7.81 -1.36 35.47
N PHE A 83 -7.13 -2.51 35.51
CA PHE A 83 -6.06 -2.81 34.56
C PHE A 83 -6.56 -2.99 33.13
N MET A 84 -7.75 -3.58 32.94
CA MET A 84 -8.37 -3.71 31.62
C MET A 84 -8.76 -2.34 31.07
N VAL A 85 -9.32 -1.46 31.91
CA VAL A 85 -9.71 -0.11 31.50
C VAL A 85 -8.48 0.71 31.10
N MET A 86 -7.39 0.63 31.87
CA MET A 86 -6.14 1.29 31.52
C MET A 86 -5.51 0.76 30.23
N GLY A 87 -5.43 -0.56 30.08
CA GLY A 87 -4.90 -1.17 28.86
C GLY A 87 -5.74 -0.75 27.64
N GLY A 88 -7.06 -0.74 27.79
CA GLY A 88 -7.99 -0.23 26.78
C GLY A 88 -7.73 1.24 26.46
N ALA A 89 -7.55 2.09 27.47
CA ALA A 89 -7.26 3.51 27.28
C ALA A 89 -5.94 3.74 26.51
N VAL A 90 -4.87 2.99 26.80
CA VAL A 90 -3.61 3.05 26.04
C VAL A 90 -3.81 2.63 24.59
N ILE A 91 -4.56 1.55 24.35
CA ILE A 91 -4.90 1.10 22.99
C ILE A 91 -5.71 2.18 22.25
N LEU A 92 -6.68 2.81 22.92
CA LEU A 92 -7.45 3.92 22.36
C LEU A 92 -6.55 5.12 22.03
N GLY A 93 -5.63 5.47 22.92
CA GLY A 93 -4.63 6.52 22.68
C GLY A 93 -3.75 6.23 21.46
N GLY A 94 -3.31 4.98 21.31
CA GLY A 94 -2.61 4.53 20.11
C GLY A 94 -3.46 4.55 18.85
N GLY A 95 -4.75 4.20 18.95
CA GLY A 95 -5.71 4.26 17.86
C GLY A 95 -5.94 5.70 17.38
N VAL A 96 -6.11 6.64 18.30
CA VAL A 96 -6.19 8.08 17.99
C VAL A 96 -4.89 8.54 17.31
N GLY A 97 -3.73 8.17 17.86
CA GLY A 97 -2.43 8.48 17.25
C GLY A 97 -2.29 7.95 15.82
N TYR A 98 -2.79 6.74 15.55
CA TYR A 98 -2.75 6.15 14.21
C TYR A 98 -3.48 7.02 13.17
N LEU A 99 -4.66 7.56 13.52
CA LEU A 99 -5.47 8.40 12.63
C LEU A 99 -4.80 9.73 12.29
N PHE A 100 -3.95 10.27 13.17
CA PHE A 100 -3.22 11.50 12.93
C PHE A 100 -1.98 11.32 12.03
N GLY A 101 -1.48 10.10 11.86
CA GLY A 101 -0.27 9.81 11.10
C GLY A 101 -0.23 10.32 9.65
N PRO A 102 -1.28 10.13 8.84
CA PRO A 102 -1.26 10.53 7.43
C PRO A 102 -1.11 12.03 7.20
N PHE A 103 -1.52 12.87 8.15
CA PHE A 103 -1.28 14.32 8.08
C PHE A 103 0.22 14.64 8.10
N ILE A 104 0.96 13.99 9.01
CA ILE A 104 2.41 14.11 9.12
C ILE A 104 3.10 13.45 7.91
N GLY A 105 2.64 12.26 7.51
CA GLY A 105 3.22 11.51 6.38
C GLY A 105 3.11 12.28 5.05
N THR A 106 1.97 12.90 4.79
CA THR A 106 1.73 13.71 3.60
C THR A 106 2.56 14.98 3.62
N ALA A 107 2.69 15.63 4.78
CA ALA A 107 3.57 16.79 4.94
C ALA A 107 5.03 16.43 4.65
N LEU A 108 5.55 15.36 5.24
CA LEU A 108 6.91 14.87 4.99
C LEU A 108 7.15 14.51 3.52
N PHE A 109 6.20 13.82 2.89
CA PHE A 109 6.28 13.49 1.46
C PHE A 109 6.35 14.74 0.59
N SER A 110 5.51 15.74 0.91
CA SER A 110 5.45 16.98 0.13
C SER A 110 6.70 17.85 0.26
N LEU A 111 7.27 17.93 1.47
CA LEU A 111 8.55 18.60 1.71
C LEU A 111 9.70 17.90 0.98
N LYS A 112 9.78 16.58 1.08
CA LYS A 112 10.85 15.78 0.46
C LYS A 112 10.83 15.85 -1.07
N ASN A 113 9.65 15.85 -1.67
CA ASN A 113 9.46 15.79 -3.13
C ASN A 113 8.94 17.11 -3.72
N LYS A 114 9.25 18.25 -3.08
CA LYS A 114 8.71 19.57 -3.44
C LYS A 114 8.88 19.90 -4.93
N ALA A 115 10.06 19.61 -5.50
CA ALA A 115 10.35 19.87 -6.91
C ALA A 115 9.48 19.05 -7.88
N ALA A 116 9.15 17.81 -7.52
CA ALA A 116 8.37 16.90 -8.36
C ALA A 116 6.85 16.96 -8.09
N MET A 117 6.42 17.74 -7.10
CA MET A 117 5.04 17.70 -6.57
C MET A 117 3.98 18.08 -7.59
N ASN A 118 4.23 19.14 -8.37
CA ASN A 118 3.28 19.59 -9.38
C ASN A 118 3.08 18.53 -10.48
N GLN A 119 4.19 17.97 -10.97
CA GLN A 119 4.15 16.90 -11.98
C GLN A 119 3.54 15.62 -11.41
N PHE A 120 3.80 15.31 -10.14
CA PHE A 120 3.21 14.17 -9.43
C PHE A 120 1.69 14.29 -9.39
N LYS A 121 1.14 15.45 -9.00
CA LYS A 121 -0.32 15.69 -8.94
C LYS A 121 -0.99 15.57 -10.32
N ILE A 122 -0.41 16.18 -11.34
CA ILE A 122 -0.93 16.09 -12.73
C ILE A 122 -0.97 14.63 -13.17
N LYS A 123 0.11 13.89 -12.89
CA LYS A 123 0.22 12.50 -13.30
C LYS A 123 -0.67 11.55 -12.50
N ASP A 124 -0.89 11.85 -11.23
CA ASP A 124 -1.85 11.15 -10.36
C ASP A 124 -3.29 11.29 -10.89
N GLN A 125 -3.68 12.48 -11.33
CA GLN A 125 -4.97 12.68 -11.98
C GLN A 125 -5.11 11.86 -13.27
N ILE A 126 -4.08 11.85 -14.12
CA ILE A 126 -4.06 11.03 -15.35
C ILE A 126 -4.14 9.53 -14.99
N PHE A 127 -3.44 9.10 -13.95
CA PHE A 127 -3.49 7.73 -13.46
C PHE A 127 -4.92 7.36 -13.01
N LEU A 128 -5.55 8.18 -12.18
CA LEU A 128 -6.92 7.96 -11.70
C LEU A 128 -7.94 7.96 -12.84
N GLN A 129 -7.75 8.80 -13.86
CA GLN A 129 -8.57 8.77 -15.07
C GLN A 129 -8.44 7.43 -15.81
N LYS A 130 -7.22 6.90 -15.96
CA LYS A 130 -7.00 5.58 -16.56
C LYS A 130 -7.63 4.45 -15.74
N ILE A 131 -7.52 4.51 -14.42
CA ILE A 131 -8.19 3.55 -13.52
C ILE A 131 -9.71 3.64 -13.71
N ARG A 132 -10.29 4.84 -13.71
CA ARG A 132 -11.73 5.05 -13.93
C ARG A 132 -12.23 4.47 -15.26
N GLN A 133 -11.44 4.59 -16.32
CA GLN A 133 -11.79 4.04 -17.64
C GLN A 133 -11.75 2.51 -17.70
N HIS A 134 -10.86 1.88 -16.93
CA HIS A 134 -10.60 0.43 -17.03
C HIS A 134 -11.16 -0.38 -15.87
N ARG A 135 -11.65 0.25 -14.79
CA ARG A 135 -12.26 -0.44 -13.66
C ARG A 135 -13.51 -1.20 -14.09
N VAL A 136 -13.86 -2.23 -13.33
CA VAL A 136 -15.07 -3.02 -13.54
C VAL A 136 -16.23 -2.40 -12.76
N ASP A 137 -17.46 -2.72 -13.16
CA ASP A 137 -18.65 -2.36 -12.39
C ASP A 137 -18.75 -3.27 -11.14
N PRO A 138 -18.77 -2.71 -9.92
CA PRO A 138 -18.87 -3.50 -8.70
C PRO A 138 -20.26 -4.12 -8.50
N SER A 139 -21.29 -3.69 -9.25
CA SER A 139 -22.65 -4.23 -9.12
C SER A 139 -22.74 -5.72 -9.44
N SER A 140 -21.88 -6.21 -10.36
CA SER A 140 -21.85 -7.61 -10.80
C SER A 140 -20.90 -8.49 -9.98
N GLN A 141 -20.64 -8.13 -8.71
CA GLN A 141 -19.76 -8.88 -7.83
C GLN A 141 -20.45 -10.11 -7.23
N SER A 142 -19.69 -11.18 -7.03
CA SER A 142 -20.15 -12.37 -6.31
C SER A 142 -19.05 -12.94 -5.42
N PHE A 143 -19.41 -13.79 -4.45
CA PHE A 143 -18.43 -14.45 -3.58
C PHE A 143 -17.36 -15.22 -4.38
N SER A 144 -17.76 -15.85 -5.49
CA SER A 144 -16.88 -16.59 -6.40
C SER A 144 -16.14 -15.71 -7.44
N ASN A 145 -16.50 -14.43 -7.53
CA ASN A 145 -15.90 -13.44 -8.43
C ASN A 145 -15.78 -12.07 -7.73
N PRO A 146 -14.82 -11.91 -6.80
CA PRO A 146 -14.62 -10.65 -6.09
C PRO A 146 -14.09 -9.56 -7.01
N VAL A 147 -14.46 -8.32 -6.73
CA VAL A 147 -14.03 -7.15 -7.50
C VAL A 147 -12.52 -6.92 -7.28
N PRO A 148 -11.71 -6.78 -8.35
CA PRO A 148 -10.31 -6.37 -8.21
C PRO A 148 -10.22 -4.95 -7.63
N ASP A 149 -9.02 -4.56 -7.19
CA ASP A 149 -8.76 -3.23 -6.59
C ASP A 149 -9.43 -2.08 -7.36
N TYR A 150 -10.53 -1.53 -6.82
CA TYR A 150 -11.41 -0.61 -7.54
C TYR A 150 -10.78 0.77 -7.78
N TYR A 151 -9.86 1.18 -6.89
CA TYR A 151 -9.21 2.49 -6.91
C TYR A 151 -7.75 2.43 -7.39
N GLY A 152 -7.18 1.24 -7.58
CA GLY A 152 -5.79 1.07 -7.99
C GLY A 152 -4.79 1.47 -6.90
N GLU A 153 -5.18 1.34 -5.63
CA GLU A 153 -4.33 1.68 -4.48
C GLU A 153 -3.04 0.86 -4.48
N ARG A 154 -3.13 -0.43 -4.83
CA ARG A 154 -2.02 -1.40 -4.77
C ARG A 154 -1.15 -1.42 -6.01
N ILE A 155 -1.40 -0.53 -6.97
CA ILE A 155 -0.60 -0.42 -8.21
C ILE A 155 0.61 0.47 -7.93
N TYR A 156 1.79 -0.14 -7.88
CA TYR A 156 3.08 0.53 -7.63
C TYR A 156 4.15 0.22 -8.69
N SER A 157 3.81 -0.55 -9.72
CA SER A 157 4.68 -0.86 -10.84
C SER A 157 3.88 -1.08 -12.12
N LEU A 158 4.54 -1.00 -13.27
CA LEU A 158 3.90 -1.31 -14.56
C LEU A 158 3.44 -2.78 -14.63
N LYS A 159 4.10 -3.69 -13.92
CA LYS A 159 3.69 -5.08 -13.81
C LYS A 159 2.36 -5.20 -13.07
N ASP A 160 2.22 -4.48 -11.95
CA ASP A 160 0.98 -4.48 -11.15
C ASP A 160 -0.17 -3.91 -11.96
N TYR A 161 0.07 -2.84 -12.73
CA TYR A 161 -0.95 -2.27 -13.62
C TYR A 161 -1.42 -3.27 -14.69
N LYS A 162 -0.49 -3.99 -15.34
CA LYS A 162 -0.83 -5.04 -16.31
C LYS A 162 -1.53 -6.24 -15.68
N GLN A 163 -1.19 -6.58 -14.43
CA GLN A 163 -1.89 -7.62 -13.68
C GLN A 163 -3.33 -7.17 -13.40
N TRP A 164 -3.50 -5.97 -12.85
CA TRP A 164 -4.80 -5.38 -12.56
C TRP A 164 -5.73 -5.32 -13.79
N LEU A 165 -5.21 -4.97 -14.97
CA LEU A 165 -5.98 -5.02 -16.22
C LEU A 165 -6.45 -6.44 -16.58
N ARG A 166 -5.60 -7.45 -16.35
CA ARG A 166 -5.96 -8.86 -16.56
C ARG A 166 -7.01 -9.31 -15.56
N ASP A 167 -6.90 -8.88 -14.31
CA ASP A 167 -7.87 -9.20 -13.26
C ASP A 167 -9.23 -8.57 -13.59
N CYS A 168 -9.27 -7.33 -14.07
CA CYS A 168 -10.49 -6.68 -14.56
C CYS A 168 -11.12 -7.45 -15.73
N ASN A 169 -10.32 -7.92 -16.68
CA ASN A 169 -10.83 -8.70 -17.80
C ASN A 169 -11.34 -10.09 -17.36
N ALA A 170 -10.65 -10.74 -16.42
CA ALA A 170 -11.09 -12.00 -15.84
C ALA A 170 -12.42 -11.83 -15.10
N PHE A 171 -12.56 -10.75 -14.32
CA PHE A 171 -13.81 -10.40 -13.65
C PHE A 171 -14.96 -10.21 -14.64
N ARG A 172 -14.75 -9.42 -15.72
CA ARG A 172 -15.77 -9.19 -16.76
C ARG A 172 -16.22 -10.49 -17.45
N ARG A 173 -15.28 -11.40 -17.70
CA ARG A 173 -15.59 -12.70 -18.30
C ARG A 173 -16.48 -13.53 -17.38
N LYS A 174 -16.09 -13.67 -16.12
CA LYS A 174 -16.88 -14.39 -15.11
C LYS A 174 -18.25 -13.74 -14.89
N ALA A 175 -18.30 -12.41 -14.79
CA ALA A 175 -19.57 -11.70 -14.63
C ALA A 175 -20.56 -11.98 -15.77
N LYS A 176 -20.09 -12.18 -17.00
CA LYS A 176 -20.93 -12.56 -18.14
C LYS A 176 -21.35 -14.04 -18.14
N GLU A 177 -20.59 -14.92 -17.50
CA GLU A 177 -20.91 -16.36 -17.43
C GLU A 177 -21.97 -16.66 -16.36
N PHE A 178 -22.13 -15.79 -15.35
CA PHE A 178 -23.04 -16.00 -14.21
C PHE A 178 -24.27 -15.05 -14.18
N LEU A 179 -24.39 -14.14 -15.14
CA LEU A 179 -25.58 -13.30 -15.36
C LEU A 179 -26.39 -13.85 -16.54
#